data_AF-A0A6L6J8B7-F1
#
_entry.id   AF-A0A6L6J8B7-F1
#
_cell.length_a   1.000
_cell.length_b   1.000
_cell.length_c   1.000
_cell.angle_alpha   90.00
_cell.angle_beta   90.00
_cell.angle_gamma   90.00
#
_symmetry.space_group_name_H-M   'P 1'
#
loop_
_entity.id
_entity.type
_entity.pdbx_description
1 polymer ?
#
loop_
_entity_poly.entity_id
_entity_poly.type
_entity_poly.pdbx_seq_one_letter_code
_entity_poly.pdbx_strand_id
1 'polypeptide(L)'
;MRGLLSLLAGLAAYVAALILSQKLLGFGIEASLPRTLIALAPMLPAIFVCVVVVRSIRCLDEMQRKLQFEALAAAFAGTALITFAYGFLEGVGYPKLSMFAVWPLMATIWFIGVMVGRLRFN
;
A
#
# COMPACT_ATOMS: atom_id res chain seq x y z
N MET A 1 10.77 17.11 8.62
CA MET A 1 11.70 16.04 9.04
C MET A 1 11.05 14.99 9.95
N ARG A 2 10.30 15.35 11.01
CA ARG A 2 9.67 14.37 11.92
C ARG A 2 8.78 13.32 11.22
N GLY A 3 7.93 13.72 10.26
CA GLY A 3 7.06 12.79 9.52
C GLY A 3 7.83 11.76 8.66
N LEU A 4 8.92 12.18 8.03
CA LEU A 4 9.78 11.29 7.25
C LEU A 4 10.46 10.24 8.14
N LEU A 5 10.96 10.65 9.31
CA LEU A 5 11.54 9.72 10.29
C LEU A 5 10.50 8.72 10.81
N SER A 6 9.27 9.17 11.08
CA SER A 6 8.18 8.26 11.47
C SER A 6 7.83 7.28 10.34
N LEU A 7 7.84 7.72 9.09
CA LEU A 7 7.59 6.86 7.93
C LEU A 7 8.69 5.80 7.78
N LEU A 8 9.95 6.22 7.84
CA LEU A 8 11.11 5.32 7.77
C LEU A 8 11.11 4.32 8.92
N ALA A 9 10.83 4.76 10.14
CA ALA A 9 10.70 3.88 11.30
C ALA A 9 9.56 2.86 11.14
N GLY A 10 8.40 3.30 10.62
CA GLY A 10 7.26 2.42 10.34
C GLY A 10 7.58 1.37 9.26
N LEU A 11 8.26 1.78 8.19
CA LEU A 11 8.72 0.87 7.13
C LEU A 11 9.78 -0.10 7.65
N ALA A 12 10.74 0.35 8.44
CA ALA A 12 11.73 -0.52 9.07
C ALA A 12 11.06 -1.54 10.00
N ALA A 13 10.09 -1.11 10.82
CA ALA A 13 9.30 -2.00 11.67
C ALA A 13 8.48 -3.01 10.85
N TYR A 14 7.90 -2.59 9.72
CA TYR A 14 7.20 -3.47 8.78
C TYR A 14 8.12 -4.55 8.23
N VAL A 15 9.30 -4.17 7.71
CA VAL A 15 10.28 -5.11 7.16
C VAL A 15 10.78 -6.06 8.23
N ALA A 16 11.09 -5.56 9.43
CA ALA A 16 11.52 -6.40 10.55
C ALA A 16 10.43 -7.40 10.96
N ALA A 17 9.18 -6.95 11.09
CA ALA A 17 8.04 -7.82 11.40
C ALA A 17 7.80 -8.86 10.31
N LEU A 18 7.96 -8.50 9.04
CA LEU A 18 7.84 -9.42 7.90
C LEU A 18 8.92 -10.51 7.96
N ILE A 19 10.19 -10.13 8.12
CA ILE A 19 11.30 -11.09 8.23
C ILE A 19 11.09 -12.02 9.43
N LEU A 20 10.70 -11.48 10.58
CA LEU A 20 10.43 -12.26 11.78
C LEU A 20 9.26 -13.24 11.58
N SER A 21 8.16 -12.76 10.99
CA SER A 21 6.99 -13.57 10.66
C SER A 21 7.37 -14.76 9.77
N GLN A 22 8.10 -14.52 8.68
CA GLN A 22 8.52 -15.59 7.76
C GLN A 22 9.47 -16.60 8.43
N LYS A 23 10.41 -16.14 9.27
CA LYS A 23 11.27 -17.04 10.06
C LYS A 23 10.47 -17.91 11.00
N LEU A 24 9.53 -17.33 11.77
CA LEU A 24 8.67 -18.06 12.71
C LEU A 24 7.80 -19.11 12.00
N LEU A 25 7.24 -18.77 10.84
CA LEU A 25 6.46 -19.70 10.04
C LEU A 25 7.32 -20.86 9.48
N GLY A 26 8.61 -20.62 9.22
CA GLY A 26 9.56 -21.64 8.79
C GLY A 26 9.92 -22.68 9.85
N PHE A 27 9.68 -22.41 11.15
CA PHE A 27 9.95 -23.35 12.25
C PHE A 27 8.87 -24.42 12.45
N GLY A 28 7.82 -24.46 11.60
CA GLY A 28 6.84 -25.56 11.63
C GLY A 28 5.75 -25.41 12.70
N ILE A 29 5.16 -24.22 12.82
CA ILE A 29 4.02 -24.00 13.73
C ILE A 29 2.77 -24.72 13.18
N GLU A 30 2.36 -25.82 13.83
CA GLU A 30 1.24 -26.68 13.39
C GLU A 30 -0.15 -26.10 13.68
N ALA A 31 -0.29 -25.30 14.75
CA ALA A 31 -1.57 -24.74 15.15
C ALA A 31 -2.05 -23.64 14.18
N SER A 32 -3.32 -23.73 13.73
CA SER A 32 -3.90 -22.84 12.70
C SER A 32 -4.03 -21.38 13.13
N LEU A 33 -4.40 -21.12 14.40
CA LEU A 33 -4.62 -19.77 14.90
C LEU A 33 -3.31 -18.97 15.11
N PRO A 34 -2.28 -19.47 15.83
CA PRO A 34 -1.00 -18.76 15.98
C PRO A 34 -0.32 -18.50 14.63
N ARG A 35 -0.38 -19.48 13.71
CA ARG A 35 0.16 -19.36 12.36
C ARG A 35 -0.47 -18.20 11.59
N THR A 36 -1.81 -18.07 11.68
CA THR A 36 -2.54 -16.98 11.03
C THR A 36 -2.19 -15.62 11.63
N LEU A 37 -2.12 -15.51 12.96
CA LEU A 37 -1.74 -14.27 13.64
C LEU A 37 -0.31 -13.84 13.29
N ILE A 38 0.64 -14.78 13.22
CA ILE A 38 2.02 -14.49 12.82
C ILE A 38 2.08 -14.02 11.36
N ALA A 39 1.33 -14.65 10.46
CA ALA A 39 1.27 -14.23 9.05
C ALA A 39 0.70 -12.80 8.90
N LEU A 40 -0.23 -12.39 9.76
CA LEU A 40 -0.83 -11.05 9.76
C LEU A 40 -0.05 -10.01 10.57
N ALA A 41 0.90 -10.42 11.42
CA ALA A 41 1.67 -9.52 12.28
C ALA A 41 2.31 -8.31 11.56
N PRO A 42 2.84 -8.43 10.32
CA PRO A 42 3.38 -7.28 9.59
C PRO A 42 2.35 -6.19 9.28
N MET A 43 1.05 -6.48 9.37
CA MET A 43 -0.01 -5.49 9.13
C MET A 43 -0.11 -4.44 10.23
N LEU A 44 0.35 -4.74 11.47
CA LEU A 44 0.35 -3.76 12.56
C LEU A 44 1.26 -2.55 12.25
N PRO A 45 2.55 -2.74 11.88
CA PRO A 45 3.37 -1.64 11.36
C PRO A 45 2.79 -0.97 10.11
N ALA A 46 2.14 -1.71 9.22
CA ALA A 46 1.53 -1.14 8.02
C ALA A 46 0.41 -0.15 8.36
N ILE A 47 -0.43 -0.44 9.36
CA ILE A 47 -1.45 0.50 9.85
C ILE A 47 -0.78 1.78 10.37
N PHE A 48 0.33 1.67 11.10
CA PHE A 48 1.08 2.84 11.56
C PHE A 48 1.60 3.68 10.39
N VAL A 49 2.16 3.04 9.34
CA VAL A 49 2.58 3.73 8.11
C VAL A 49 1.40 4.48 7.47
N CYS A 50 0.23 3.85 7.37
CA CYS A 50 -0.98 4.51 6.86
C CYS A 50 -1.36 5.75 7.68
N VAL A 51 -1.33 5.66 9.01
CA VAL A 51 -1.60 6.81 9.91
C VAL A 51 -0.61 7.94 9.66
N VAL A 52 0.68 7.63 9.49
CA VAL A 52 1.72 8.63 9.20
C VAL A 52 1.49 9.29 7.84
N VAL A 53 1.13 8.53 6.81
CA VAL A 53 0.81 9.07 5.47
C VAL A 53 -0.39 10.00 5.55
N VAL A 54 -1.50 9.58 6.16
CA VAL A 54 -2.71 10.41 6.30
C VAL A 54 -2.40 11.70 7.07
N ARG A 55 -1.62 11.62 8.16
CA ARG A 55 -1.19 12.80 8.91
C ARG A 55 -0.31 13.71 8.07
N SER A 56 0.59 13.15 7.26
CA SER A 56 1.47 13.93 6.39
C SER A 56 0.68 14.71 5.33
N ILE A 57 -0.33 14.08 4.71
CA ILE A 57 -1.22 14.75 3.75
C ILE A 57 -2.03 15.88 4.41
N ARG A 58 -2.49 15.69 5.65
CA ARG A 58 -3.24 16.72 6.39
C ARG A 58 -2.41 17.96 6.73
N CYS A 59 -1.09 17.82 6.81
CA CYS A 59 -0.17 18.92 7.08
C CYS A 59 0.27 19.67 5.82
N LEU A 60 -0.16 19.25 4.63
CA LEU A 60 0.11 19.95 3.38
C LEU A 60 -0.75 21.21 3.26
N ASP A 61 -0.29 22.17 2.46
CA ASP A 61 -1.11 23.30 2.05
C ASP A 61 -2.35 22.86 1.25
N GLU A 62 -3.31 23.76 1.07
CA GLU A 62 -4.59 23.44 0.44
C GLU A 62 -4.44 22.95 -1.01
N MET A 63 -3.52 23.55 -1.77
CA MET A 63 -3.27 23.21 -3.18
C MET A 63 -2.66 21.81 -3.30
N GLN A 64 -1.63 21.52 -2.50
CA GLN A 64 -0.99 20.20 -2.45
C GLN A 64 -1.94 19.13 -1.94
N ARG A 65 -2.78 19.44 -0.94
CA ARG A 65 -3.78 18.51 -0.42
C ARG A 65 -4.84 18.19 -1.48
N LYS A 66 -5.29 19.18 -2.24
CA LYS A 66 -6.22 19.00 -3.37
C LYS A 66 -5.60 18.13 -4.47
N LEU A 67 -4.36 18.41 -4.85
CA LEU A 67 -3.60 17.60 -5.80
C LEU A 67 -3.50 16.13 -5.35
N GLN A 68 -3.14 15.90 -4.09
CA GLN A 68 -3.06 14.54 -3.53
C GLN A 68 -4.40 13.82 -3.57
N PHE A 69 -5.49 14.53 -3.26
CA PHE A 69 -6.84 13.96 -3.31
C PHE A 69 -7.25 13.57 -4.73
N GLU A 70 -7.04 14.45 -5.72
CA GLU A 70 -7.32 14.15 -7.12
C GLU A 70 -6.49 12.96 -7.63
N ALA A 71 -5.19 12.92 -7.29
CA ALA A 71 -4.32 11.81 -7.66
C ALA A 71 -4.73 10.49 -6.99
N LEU A 72 -5.13 10.51 -5.71
CA LEU A 72 -5.63 9.34 -4.99
C LEU A 72 -6.98 8.86 -5.56
N ALA A 73 -7.87 9.76 -5.95
CA ALA A 73 -9.14 9.42 -6.59
C ALA A 73 -8.90 8.74 -7.95
N ALA A 74 -7.98 9.26 -8.76
CA ALA A 74 -7.57 8.65 -10.02
C ALA A 74 -6.93 7.27 -9.80
N ALA A 75 -6.05 7.14 -8.80
CA ALA A 75 -5.43 5.87 -8.44
C ALA A 75 -6.45 4.83 -7.99
N PHE A 76 -7.41 5.23 -7.16
CA PHE A 76 -8.49 4.36 -6.70
C PHE A 76 -9.34 3.86 -7.89
N ALA A 77 -9.87 4.77 -8.70
CA ALA A 77 -10.73 4.42 -9.83
C ALA A 77 -9.98 3.61 -10.90
N GLY A 78 -8.76 4.04 -11.25
CA GLY A 78 -7.94 3.35 -12.24
C GLY A 78 -7.52 1.94 -11.79
N THR A 79 -7.16 1.78 -10.51
CA THR A 79 -6.85 0.45 -9.96
C THR A 79 -8.07 -0.45 -9.99
N ALA A 80 -9.26 0.05 -9.59
CA ALA A 80 -10.50 -0.72 -9.63
C ALA A 80 -10.86 -1.19 -11.05
N LEU A 81 -10.73 -0.31 -12.05
CA LEU A 81 -10.99 -0.68 -13.45
C LEU A 81 -10.05 -1.78 -13.93
N ILE A 82 -8.75 -1.66 -13.63
CA ILE A 82 -7.74 -2.63 -14.08
C ILE A 82 -7.89 -3.97 -13.34
N THR A 83 -8.13 -3.96 -12.03
CA THR A 83 -8.31 -5.20 -11.27
C THR A 83 -9.60 -5.92 -11.64
N PHE A 84 -10.69 -5.20 -11.93
CA PHE A 84 -11.92 -5.80 -12.44
C PHE A 84 -11.74 -6.37 -13.85
N ALA A 85 -11.09 -5.62 -14.74
CA ALA A 85 -10.75 -6.11 -16.08
C ALA A 85 -9.93 -7.41 -15.99
N TYR A 86 -8.94 -7.46 -15.09
CA TYR A 86 -8.15 -8.68 -14.88
C TYR A 86 -8.98 -9.81 -14.26
N GLY A 87 -9.90 -9.51 -13.34
CA GLY A 87 -10.82 -10.50 -12.79
C GLY A 87 -11.69 -11.18 -13.86
N PHE A 88 -12.12 -10.44 -14.89
CA PHE A 88 -12.78 -11.04 -16.04
C PHE A 88 -11.84 -11.93 -16.86
N LEU A 89 -10.57 -11.55 -17.01
CA LEU A 89 -9.55 -12.39 -17.67
C LEU A 89 -9.33 -13.70 -16.92
N GLU A 90 -9.29 -13.68 -15.57
CA GLU A 90 -9.22 -14.91 -14.76
C GLU A 90 -10.42 -15.83 -15.05
N GLY A 91 -11.61 -15.26 -15.31
CA GLY A 91 -12.81 -16.00 -15.70
C GLY A 91 -12.70 -16.75 -17.04
N VAL A 92 -11.80 -16.34 -17.93
CA VAL A 92 -11.55 -17.01 -19.23
C VAL A 92 -10.25 -17.83 -19.24
N GLY A 93 -9.65 -18.08 -18.08
CA GLY A 93 -8.52 -19.00 -17.92
C GLY A 93 -7.14 -18.35 -17.77
N TYR A 94 -7.06 -17.03 -17.59
CA TYR A 94 -5.79 -16.38 -17.23
C TYR A 94 -5.33 -16.77 -15.81
N PRO A 95 -4.01 -16.74 -15.53
CA PRO A 95 -3.48 -17.12 -14.23
C PRO A 95 -3.91 -16.13 -13.13
N LYS A 96 -4.06 -16.64 -11.90
CA LYS A 96 -4.36 -15.78 -10.74
C LYS A 96 -3.19 -14.88 -10.41
N LEU A 97 -3.45 -13.59 -10.26
CA LEU A 97 -2.43 -12.65 -9.78
C LEU A 97 -2.43 -12.55 -8.26
N SER A 98 -1.26 -12.30 -7.70
CA SER A 98 -1.10 -12.03 -6.28
C SER A 98 -1.70 -10.69 -5.91
N MET A 99 -2.37 -10.60 -4.75
CA MET A 99 -2.86 -9.32 -4.21
C MET A 99 -1.73 -8.30 -4.01
N PHE A 100 -0.47 -8.74 -3.90
CA PHE A 100 0.70 -7.87 -3.87
C PHE A 100 0.92 -7.08 -5.17
N ALA A 101 0.30 -7.47 -6.29
CA ALA A 101 0.35 -6.70 -7.54
C ALA A 101 -0.52 -5.43 -7.51
N VAL A 102 -1.54 -5.40 -6.64
CA VAL A 102 -2.50 -4.29 -6.57
C VAL A 102 -1.83 -3.01 -6.05
N TRP A 103 -0.98 -3.12 -5.03
CA TRP A 103 -0.34 -1.95 -4.43
C TRP A 103 0.63 -1.23 -5.39
N PRO A 104 1.57 -1.91 -6.09
CA PRO A 104 2.43 -1.27 -7.08
C PRO A 104 1.65 -0.60 -8.22
N LEU A 105 0.57 -1.24 -8.69
CA LEU A 105 -0.32 -0.68 -9.69
C LEU A 105 -0.93 0.64 -9.21
N MET A 106 -1.54 0.63 -8.02
CA MET A 106 -2.16 1.81 -7.42
C MET A 106 -1.14 2.92 -7.16
N ALA A 107 0.03 2.56 -6.62
CA ALA A 107 1.12 3.50 -6.37
C ALA A 107 1.62 4.16 -7.67
N THR A 108 1.69 3.41 -8.76
CA THR A 108 2.09 3.91 -10.08
C THR A 108 1.08 4.92 -10.61
N ILE A 109 -0.22 4.58 -10.58
CA ILE A 109 -1.27 5.51 -11.03
C ILE A 109 -1.29 6.77 -10.16
N TRP A 110 -1.16 6.63 -8.84
CA TRP A 110 -1.08 7.76 -7.93
C TRP A 110 0.11 8.66 -8.23
N PHE A 111 1.30 8.08 -8.42
CA PHE A 111 2.51 8.82 -8.76
C PHE A 111 2.34 9.62 -10.07
N ILE A 112 1.80 8.97 -11.12
CA ILE A 112 1.49 9.64 -12.39
C ILE A 112 0.51 10.79 -12.16
N GLY A 113 -0.56 10.59 -11.38
CA GLY A 113 -1.53 11.64 -11.06
C GLY A 113 -0.91 12.85 -10.37
N VAL A 114 0.00 12.62 -9.42
CA VAL A 114 0.74 13.71 -8.76
C VAL A 114 1.66 14.42 -9.74
N MET A 115 2.39 13.72 -10.61
CA MET A 115 3.29 14.34 -11.59
C MET A 115 2.53 15.19 -12.60
N VAL A 116 1.43 14.67 -13.16
CA VAL A 116 0.59 15.40 -14.12
C VAL A 116 0.00 16.64 -13.48
N GLY A 117 -0.52 16.55 -12.25
CA GLY A 117 -1.08 17.72 -11.59
C GLY A 117 -0.01 18.76 -11.22
N ARG A 118 1.21 18.35 -10.84
CA ARG A 118 2.34 19.29 -10.65
C ARG A 118 2.68 20.07 -11.92
N LEU A 119 2.67 19.42 -13.08
CA LEU A 119 2.93 20.09 -14.36
C LEU A 119 1.84 21.11 -14.74
N ARG A 120 0.62 20.96 -14.24
CA ARG A 120 -0.51 21.85 -14.52
C ARG A 120 -0.56 23.10 -13.63
N PHE A 121 0.00 23.01 -12.42
CA PHE A 121 -0.04 24.08 -11.41
C PHE A 121 1.31 24.82 -11.25
N ASN A 122 2.33 24.45 -12.04
CA ASN A 122 3.51 25.28 -12.29
C ASN A 122 3.21 26.30 -13.40
#